data_AF-A1SN44-F1
#
_entry.id   AF-A1SN44-F1
#
_cell.length_a   1.000
_cell.length_b   1.000
_cell.length_c   1.000
_cell.angle_alpha   90.00
_cell.angle_beta   90.00
_cell.angle_gamma   90.00
#
_symmetry.space_group_name_H-M   'P 1'
#
loop_
_entity.id
_entity.type
_entity.pdbx_description
1 polymer ?
#
loop_
_entity_poly.entity_id
_entity_poly.type
_entity_poly.pdbx_seq_one_letter_code
_entity_poly.pdbx_strand_id
1 'polypeptide(L)'
;MDDPLAADHLAFRAAVAHVRGTVAQLAEDRDRVAARVDALLDRGWRGGAATSFAAGWAEWARAADAVRRGLELMGDLLEAADRDLVRADTDAGDELASLRARLG
;
A
#
# COMPACT_ATOMS: atom_id res chain seq x y z
N MET A 1 29.64 -14.31 1.77
CA MET A 1 29.38 -13.41 2.91
C MET A 1 28.16 -12.64 2.49
N ASP A 2 27.01 -12.96 3.08
CA ASP A 2 25.75 -12.30 2.71
C ASP A 2 25.83 -10.84 3.12
N ASP A 3 25.58 -9.94 2.18
CA ASP A 3 25.60 -8.50 2.41
C ASP A 3 24.34 -8.11 3.21
N PRO A 4 24.48 -7.66 4.47
CA PRO A 4 23.33 -7.33 5.30
C PRO A 4 22.48 -6.20 4.72
N LEU A 5 23.08 -5.26 3.97
CA LEU A 5 22.34 -4.17 3.31
C LEU A 5 21.44 -4.71 2.20
N ALA A 6 21.95 -5.65 1.40
CA ALA A 6 21.16 -6.31 0.37
C ALA A 6 19.97 -7.11 0.95
N ALA A 7 20.14 -7.71 2.13
CA ALA A 7 19.07 -8.42 2.83
C ALA A 7 17.98 -7.45 3.34
N ASP A 8 18.37 -6.29 3.88
CA ASP A 8 17.44 -5.25 4.35
C ASP A 8 16.62 -4.67 3.18
N HIS A 9 17.26 -4.38 2.04
CA HIS A 9 16.53 -3.95 0.83
C HIS A 9 15.53 -4.99 0.34
N LEU A 10 15.86 -6.28 0.42
CA LEU A 10 14.95 -7.33 0.01
C LEU A 10 13.74 -7.45 0.96
N ALA A 11 13.97 -7.38 2.28
CA ALA A 11 12.91 -7.36 3.27
C ALA A 11 11.99 -6.14 3.09
N PHE A 12 12.59 -4.98 2.80
CA PHE A 12 11.87 -3.74 2.57
C PHE A 12 10.98 -3.81 1.32
N ARG A 13 11.53 -4.27 0.18
CA ARG A 13 10.74 -4.48 -1.05
C ARG A 13 9.62 -5.50 -0.86
N ALA A 14 9.85 -6.55 -0.08
CA ALA A 14 8.81 -7.52 0.26
C ALA A 14 7.66 -6.88 1.06
N ALA A 15 7.97 -6.00 2.00
CA ALA A 15 6.96 -5.25 2.76
C ALA A 15 6.14 -4.31 1.86
N VAL A 16 6.79 -3.60 0.93
CA VAL A 16 6.10 -2.77 -0.08
C VAL A 16 5.13 -3.60 -0.93
N ALA A 17 5.62 -4.73 -1.47
CA ALA A 17 4.82 -5.63 -2.29
C ALA A 17 3.62 -6.18 -1.51
N HIS A 18 3.82 -6.52 -0.23
CA HIS A 18 2.75 -6.97 0.65
C HIS A 18 1.67 -5.90 0.84
N VAL A 19 2.05 -4.67 1.20
CA VAL A 19 1.10 -3.56 1.37
C VAL A 19 0.29 -3.33 0.10
N ARG A 20 0.94 -3.32 -1.07
CA ARG A 20 0.24 -3.16 -2.37
C ARG A 20 -0.71 -4.30 -2.67
N GLY A 21 -0.31 -5.54 -2.39
CA GLY A 21 -1.19 -6.71 -2.52
C GLY A 21 -2.43 -6.58 -1.64
N THR A 22 -2.25 -6.17 -0.37
CA THR A 22 -3.36 -5.94 0.56
C THR A 22 -4.30 -4.83 0.09
N VAL A 23 -3.77 -3.73 -0.45
CA VAL A 23 -4.59 -2.64 -1.04
C VAL A 23 -5.44 -3.15 -2.20
N ALA A 24 -4.83 -3.89 -3.12
CA ALA A 24 -5.53 -4.42 -4.29
C ALA A 24 -6.65 -5.38 -3.88
N GLN A 25 -6.36 -6.28 -2.94
CA GLN A 25 -7.35 -7.21 -2.41
C GLN A 25 -8.51 -6.48 -1.70
N LEU A 26 -8.20 -5.47 -0.87
CA LEU A 26 -9.22 -4.66 -0.21
C LEU A 26 -10.13 -3.95 -1.22
N ALA A 27 -9.57 -3.41 -2.30
CA ALA A 27 -10.35 -2.77 -3.35
C ALA A 27 -11.28 -3.77 -4.06
N GLU A 28 -10.78 -4.95 -4.41
CA GLU A 28 -11.57 -5.99 -5.06
C GLU A 28 -12.71 -6.50 -4.16
N ASP A 29 -12.41 -6.76 -2.89
CA ASP A 29 -13.40 -7.18 -1.89
C ASP A 29 -14.48 -6.12 -1.71
N ARG A 30 -14.08 -4.84 -1.62
CA ARG A 30 -15.02 -3.72 -1.51
C ARG A 30 -15.95 -3.65 -2.72
N ASP A 31 -15.42 -3.73 -3.93
CA ASP A 31 -16.21 -3.60 -5.17
C ASP A 31 -17.20 -4.77 -5.31
N ARG A 32 -16.77 -5.97 -4.93
CA ARG A 32 -17.64 -7.15 -4.87
C ARG A 32 -18.78 -6.99 -3.85
N VAL A 33 -18.53 -6.43 -2.68
CA VAL A 33 -19.59 -6.17 -1.69
C VAL A 33 -20.51 -5.04 -2.17
N ALA A 34 -19.97 -3.97 -2.77
CA ALA A 34 -20.75 -2.88 -3.34
C ALA A 34 -21.77 -3.38 -4.38
N ALA A 35 -21.34 -4.21 -5.32
CA ALA A 35 -22.25 -4.79 -6.31
C ALA A 35 -23.40 -5.61 -5.67
N ARG A 36 -23.14 -6.30 -4.55
CA ARG A 36 -24.17 -7.06 -3.81
C ARG A 36 -25.13 -6.13 -3.08
N VAL A 37 -24.63 -5.05 -2.48
CA VAL A 37 -25.46 -4.06 -1.78
C VAL A 37 -26.33 -3.30 -2.76
N ASP A 38 -25.78 -2.85 -3.88
CA ASP A 38 -26.54 -2.18 -4.95
C ASP A 38 -27.66 -3.10 -5.45
N ALA A 39 -27.34 -4.36 -5.72
CA ALA A 39 -28.36 -5.35 -6.11
C ALA A 39 -29.44 -5.55 -5.04
N LEU A 40 -29.08 -5.54 -3.75
CA LEU A 40 -30.05 -5.69 -2.65
C LEU A 40 -31.01 -4.49 -2.57
N LEU A 41 -30.45 -3.28 -2.66
CA LEU A 41 -31.21 -2.02 -2.58
C LEU A 41 -32.08 -1.81 -3.84
N ASP A 42 -31.59 -2.20 -5.01
CA ASP A 42 -32.31 -2.06 -6.28
C ASP A 42 -33.41 -3.11 -6.47
N ARG A 43 -33.20 -4.34 -6.00
CA ARG A 43 -34.14 -5.48 -6.24
C ARG A 43 -35.34 -5.54 -5.31
N GLY A 44 -35.60 -4.47 -4.56
CA GLY A 44 -36.89 -4.28 -3.90
C GLY A 44 -36.86 -4.21 -2.39
N TRP A 45 -35.69 -4.24 -1.75
CA TRP A 45 -35.62 -3.91 -0.33
C TRP A 45 -35.88 -2.42 -0.12
N ARG A 46 -36.99 -2.08 0.56
CA ARG A 46 -37.47 -0.71 0.72
C ARG A 46 -37.95 -0.45 2.14
N GLY A 47 -38.17 0.82 2.47
CA GLY A 47 -38.66 1.28 3.77
C GLY A 47 -37.55 1.85 4.67
N GLY A 48 -37.92 2.17 5.91
CA GLY A 48 -37.01 2.84 6.86
C GLY A 48 -35.75 2.04 7.17
N ALA A 49 -35.85 0.71 7.27
CA ALA A 49 -34.70 -0.16 7.46
C ALA A 49 -33.71 -0.11 6.29
N ALA A 50 -34.21 -0.16 5.05
CA ALA A 50 -33.37 -0.05 3.86
C ALA A 50 -32.68 1.33 3.78
N THR A 51 -33.39 2.39 4.17
CA THR A 51 -32.85 3.77 4.20
C THR A 51 -31.73 3.91 5.22
N SER A 52 -31.92 3.40 6.44
CA SER A 52 -30.91 3.43 7.50
C SER A 52 -29.68 2.61 7.11
N PHE A 53 -29.89 1.42 6.54
CA PHE A 53 -28.79 0.60 6.01
C PHE A 53 -28.02 1.31 4.91
N ALA A 54 -28.70 1.92 3.93
CA ALA A 54 -28.04 2.64 2.84
C ALA A 54 -27.16 3.80 3.35
N ALA A 55 -27.62 4.51 4.40
CA ALA A 55 -26.83 5.56 5.04
C ALA A 55 -25.55 5.00 5.70
N GLY A 56 -25.69 3.94 6.50
CA GLY A 56 -24.54 3.26 7.13
C GLY A 56 -23.58 2.64 6.11
N TRP A 57 -24.10 2.08 5.03
CA TRP A 57 -23.31 1.58 3.90
C TRP A 57 -22.50 2.69 3.24
N ALA A 58 -23.11 3.85 2.97
CA ALA A 58 -22.42 4.99 2.38
C ALA A 58 -21.32 5.56 3.29
N GLU A 59 -21.49 5.50 4.62
CA GLU A 59 -20.46 5.85 5.59
C GLU A 59 -19.31 4.83 5.58
N TRP A 60 -19.64 3.53 5.63
CA TRP A 60 -18.67 2.46 5.53
C TRP A 60 -17.83 2.56 4.25
N ALA A 61 -18.47 2.79 3.10
CA ALA A 61 -17.79 2.91 1.81
C ALA A 61 -16.79 4.07 1.79
N ARG A 62 -17.17 5.22 2.37
CA ARG A 62 -16.27 6.37 2.54
C ARG A 62 -15.08 6.06 3.44
N ALA A 63 -15.32 5.38 4.56
CA ALA A 63 -14.25 5.00 5.49
C ALA A 63 -13.29 3.96 4.88
N ALA A 64 -13.82 2.95 4.19
CA ALA A 64 -13.03 1.94 3.48
C ALA A 64 -12.13 2.59 2.40
N ASP A 65 -12.65 3.57 1.68
CA ASP A 65 -11.88 4.32 0.68
C ASP A 65 -10.80 5.20 1.31
N ALA A 66 -11.04 5.74 2.51
CA ALA A 66 -10.00 6.45 3.27
C ALA A 66 -8.87 5.51 3.74
N VAL A 67 -9.21 4.30 4.21
CA VAL A 67 -8.22 3.27 4.57
C VAL A 67 -7.39 2.87 3.35
N ARG A 68 -8.04 2.62 2.21
CA ARG A 68 -7.37 2.31 0.93
C ARG A 68 -6.34 3.38 0.57
N ARG A 69 -6.75 4.66 0.55
CA ARG A 69 -5.82 5.78 0.25
C ARG A 69 -4.66 5.87 1.24
N GLY A 70 -4.91 5.62 2.53
CA GLY A 70 -3.86 5.63 3.55
C GLY A 70 -2.82 4.54 3.32
N LEU A 71 -3.28 3.33 2.95
CA LEU A 71 -2.39 2.22 2.60
C LEU A 71 -1.62 2.47 1.31
N GLU A 72 -2.25 3.06 0.29
CA GLU A 72 -1.58 3.50 -0.95
C GLU A 72 -0.45 4.49 -0.65
N LEU A 73 -0.75 5.53 0.14
CA LEU A 73 0.24 6.51 0.57
C LEU A 73 1.40 5.86 1.34
N MET A 74 1.12 4.90 2.24
CA MET A 74 2.19 4.17 2.92
C MET A 74 3.05 3.38 1.94
N GLY A 75 2.45 2.74 0.92
CA GLY A 75 3.20 2.09 -0.15
C GLY A 75 4.13 3.05 -0.89
N ASP A 76 3.64 4.23 -1.24
CA ASP A 76 4.43 5.26 -1.94
C ASP A 76 5.57 5.82 -1.09
N LEU A 77 5.31 6.05 0.21
CA LEU A 77 6.33 6.50 1.17
C LEU A 77 7.42 5.46 1.36
N LEU A 78 7.04 4.18 1.45
CA LEU A 78 8.01 3.11 1.54
C LEU A 78 8.88 3.07 0.27
N GLU A 79 8.30 3.11 -0.94
CA GLU A 79 9.09 3.15 -2.17
C GLU A 79 10.01 4.37 -2.29
N ALA A 80 9.60 5.53 -1.78
CA ALA A 80 10.47 6.68 -1.70
C ALA A 80 11.68 6.40 -0.79
N ALA A 81 11.44 5.83 0.40
CA ALA A 81 12.50 5.49 1.33
C ALA A 81 13.48 4.44 0.78
N ASP A 82 13.01 3.39 0.08
CA ASP A 82 13.91 2.40 -0.55
C ASP A 82 14.82 3.06 -1.58
N ARG A 83 14.27 3.95 -2.41
CA ARG A 83 15.07 4.68 -3.41
C ARG A 83 16.12 5.57 -2.77
N ASP A 84 15.78 6.25 -1.68
CA ASP A 84 16.72 7.10 -0.95
C ASP A 84 17.84 6.28 -0.30
N LEU A 85 17.52 5.11 0.27
CA LEU A 85 18.51 4.18 0.82
C LEU A 85 19.45 3.63 -0.25
N VAL A 86 18.91 3.14 -1.38
CA VAL A 86 19.72 2.62 -2.50
C VAL A 86 20.68 3.70 -3.01
N ARG A 87 20.21 4.95 -3.08
CA ARG A 87 21.04 6.08 -3.47
C ARG A 87 22.17 6.34 -2.47
N ALA A 88 21.85 6.40 -1.18
CA ALA A 88 22.84 6.63 -0.14
C ALA A 88 23.92 5.55 -0.13
N ASP A 89 23.54 4.28 -0.29
CA ASP A 89 24.49 3.16 -0.35
C ASP A 89 25.38 3.21 -1.59
N THR A 90 24.83 3.61 -2.74
CA THR A 90 25.61 3.80 -3.97
C THR A 90 26.62 4.92 -3.83
N ASP A 91 26.18 6.09 -3.32
CA ASP A 91 27.03 7.27 -3.14
C ASP A 91 28.18 6.97 -2.14
N ALA A 92 27.88 6.25 -1.05
CA ALA A 92 28.89 5.82 -0.08
C ALA A 92 29.89 4.81 -0.67
N GLY A 93 29.41 3.87 -1.48
CA GLY A 93 30.25 2.91 -2.19
C GLY A 93 31.24 3.60 -3.14
N ASP A 94 30.77 4.59 -3.90
CA ASP A 94 31.58 5.37 -4.83
C ASP A 94 32.63 6.22 -4.10
N GLU A 95 32.26 6.85 -2.99
CA GLU A 95 33.20 7.62 -2.16
C GLU A 95 34.30 6.73 -1.58
N LEU A 96 33.94 5.57 -1.02
CA LEU A 96 34.89 4.59 -0.49
C LEU A 96 35.82 4.06 -1.58
N ALA A 97 35.30 3.76 -2.78
CA ALA A 97 36.10 3.34 -3.91
C ALA A 97 37.10 4.43 -4.33
N SER A 98 36.66 5.69 -4.35
CA SER A 98 37.51 6.84 -4.64
C SER A 98 38.62 7.03 -3.59
N LEU A 99 38.28 6.94 -2.30
CA LEU A 99 39.26 7.01 -1.21
C LEU A 99 40.27 5.87 -1.29
N ARG A 100 39.83 4.64 -1.56
CA ARG A 100 40.70 3.48 -1.74
C ARG A 100 41.67 3.70 -2.90
N ALA A 101 41.19 4.18 -4.04
CA ALA A 101 42.04 4.47 -5.20
C ALA A 101 43.10 5.55 -4.91
N ARG A 102 42.80 6.51 -4.03
CA ARG A 102 43.73 7.58 -3.61
C ARG A 102 44.76 7.11 -2.59
N LEU A 103 44.39 6.15 -1.74
CA LEU A 103 45.23 5.68 -0.64
C LEU A 103 46.15 4.51 -1.01
N GLY A 104 45.83 3.77 -2.09
CA GLY A 104 46.66 2.67 -2.60
C GLY A 104 46.40 1.35 -1.88
#